data_AF-A0A0V0GN90-F1
#
_entry.id   AF-A0A0V0GN90-F1
#
_cell.length_a   1.000
_cell.length_b   1.000
_cell.length_c   1.000
_cell.angle_alpha   90.00
_cell.angle_beta   90.00
_cell.angle_gamma   90.00
#
_symmetry.space_group_name_H-M   'P 1'
#
loop_
_entity.id
_entity.type
_entity.pdbx_description
1 polymer ?
#
loop_
_entity_poly.entity_id
_entity_poly.type
_entity_poly.pdbx_seq_one_letter_code
_entity_poly.pdbx_strand_id
1 'polypeptide(L)'
;MSPFLFILAMEGLNYMIRNATENGWIRGFCANRNMGNALEISHLLYADDSLVFFEAEVPQIRHLRAILTIFEGISRLHVNWHKS
;
A
#
# COMPACT_ATOMS: atom_id res chain seq x y z
N MET A 1 -1.34 4.59 20.21
CA MET A 1 -1.63 3.16 19.95
C MET A 1 -0.47 2.34 20.52
N SER A 2 -0.70 1.12 21.05
CA SER A 2 0.42 0.25 21.47
C SER A 2 1.28 -0.14 20.26
N PRO A 3 2.62 -0.24 20.37
CA PRO A 3 3.49 -0.64 19.26
C PRO A 3 3.06 -1.96 18.60
N PHE A 4 2.64 -2.94 19.40
CA PHE A 4 2.17 -4.23 18.88
C PHE A 4 0.89 -4.11 18.05
N LEU A 5 -0.09 -3.34 18.55
CA LEU A 5 -1.36 -3.15 17.85
C LEU A 5 -1.15 -2.34 16.56
N PHE A 6 -0.21 -1.40 16.56
CA PHE A 6 0.17 -0.64 15.38
C PHE A 6 0.78 -1.55 14.31
N ILE A 7 1.71 -2.44 14.67
CA ILE A 7 2.27 -3.44 13.75
C ILE A 7 1.16 -4.33 13.17
N LEU A 8 0.21 -4.77 13.99
CA LEU A 8 -0.93 -5.57 13.53
C LEU A 8 -1.80 -4.82 12.50
N ALA A 9 -2.07 -3.54 12.74
CA ALA A 9 -2.80 -2.70 11.79
C ALA A 9 -2.02 -2.55 10.47
N MET A 10 -0.72 -2.29 10.54
CA MET A 10 0.14 -2.16 9.36
C MET A 10 0.25 -3.47 8.56
N GLU A 11 0.22 -4.62 9.22
CA GLU A 11 0.15 -5.92 8.54
C GLU A 11 -1.18 -6.10 7.78
N GLY A 12 -2.28 -5.59 8.34
CA GLY A 12 -3.56 -5.51 7.61
C GLY A 12 -3.47 -4.64 6.36
N LEU A 13 -2.80 -3.48 6.44
CA LEU A 13 -2.57 -2.61 5.29
C LEU A 13 -1.69 -3.27 4.22
N ASN A 14 -0.60 -3.94 4.64
CA ASN A 14 0.25 -4.76 3.78
C ASN A 14 -0.59 -5.79 2.99
N TYR A 15 -1.45 -6.53 3.68
CA TYR A 15 -2.34 -7.52 3.05
C TYR A 15 -3.29 -6.87 2.03
N MET A 16 -3.91 -5.73 2.36
CA MET A 16 -4.82 -5.02 1.45
C MET A 16 -4.13 -4.56 0.16
N ILE A 17 -2.90 -4.01 0.27
CA ILE A 17 -2.12 -3.56 -0.89
C ILE A 17 -1.67 -4.76 -1.73
N ARG A 18 -1.15 -5.83 -1.10
CA ARG A 18 -0.75 -7.05 -1.79
C ARG A 18 -1.89 -7.67 -2.58
N ASN A 19 -3.07 -7.78 -1.97
CA ASN A 19 -4.26 -8.28 -2.66
C ASN A 19 -4.63 -7.39 -3.85
N ALA A 20 -4.52 -6.06 -3.73
CA ALA A 20 -4.75 -5.16 -4.86
C ALA A 20 -3.71 -5.33 -5.99
N THR A 21 -2.45 -5.61 -5.66
CA THR A 21 -1.41 -5.93 -6.63
C THR A 21 -1.67 -7.27 -7.33
N GLU A 22 -2.03 -8.31 -6.58
CA GLU A 22 -2.38 -9.64 -7.11
C GLU A 22 -3.59 -9.59 -8.05
N ASN A 23 -4.57 -8.70 -7.78
CA ASN A 23 -5.72 -8.45 -8.64
C ASN A 23 -5.43 -7.49 -9.82
N GLY A 24 -4.20 -6.98 -9.94
CA GLY A 24 -3.80 -6.03 -10.99
C GLY A 24 -4.40 -4.63 -10.86
N TRP A 25 -4.99 -4.28 -9.71
CA TRP A 25 -5.56 -2.96 -9.45
C TRP A 25 -4.50 -1.91 -9.13
N ILE A 26 -3.35 -2.35 -8.62
CA ILE A 26 -2.17 -1.54 -8.35
C ILE A 26 -0.98 -2.24 -8.97
N ARG A 27 -0.22 -1.55 -9.82
CA ARG A 27 1.01 -2.09 -10.41
C ARG A 27 2.22 -1.38 -9.82
N GLY A 28 3.02 -2.12 -9.08
CA GLY A 28 4.20 -1.61 -8.41
C GLY A 28 5.33 -1.25 -9.36
N PHE A 29 6.43 -0.78 -8.78
CA PHE A 29 7.66 -0.47 -9.49
C PHE A 29 8.48 -1.75 -9.73
N CYS A 30 8.82 -2.05 -10.98
CA CYS A 30 9.77 -3.12 -11.32
C CYS A 30 11.20 -2.67 -11.03
N ALA A 31 11.76 -3.16 -9.91
CA ALA A 31 13.15 -2.87 -9.51
C ALA A 31 14.18 -3.72 -10.27
N ASN A 32 13.78 -4.85 -10.84
CA ASN A 32 14.63 -5.70 -11.67
C ASN A 32 13.87 -6.17 -12.91
N ARG A 33 14.48 -6.04 -14.09
CA ARG A 33 13.89 -6.40 -15.39
C ARG A 33 14.56 -7.61 -16.05
N ASN A 34 15.44 -8.33 -15.35
CA ASN A 34 15.99 -9.57 -15.88
C ASN A 34 14.85 -10.59 -16.06
N MET A 35 14.72 -11.10 -17.30
CA MET A 35 13.58 -11.83 -17.87
C MET A 35 13.12 -13.11 -17.12
N GLY A 36 13.73 -13.47 -15.99
CA GLY A 36 13.35 -14.64 -15.19
C GLY A 36 12.96 -14.36 -13.74
N ASN A 37 13.13 -13.13 -13.23
CA ASN A 37 12.80 -12.80 -11.83
C ASN A 37 12.53 -11.29 -11.68
N ALA A 38 11.37 -10.84 -12.19
CA ALA A 38 10.95 -9.46 -12.01
C ALA A 38 10.59 -9.22 -10.54
N LEU A 39 11.39 -8.37 -9.86
CA LEU A 39 11.07 -7.92 -8.51
C LEU A 39 10.15 -6.71 -8.61
N GLU A 40 8.88 -6.91 -8.32
CA GLU A 40 7.89 -5.84 -8.21
C GLU A 40 7.80 -5.34 -6.77
N ILE A 41 8.00 -4.05 -6.58
CA ILE A 41 7.88 -3.37 -5.29
C ILE A 41 6.64 -2.49 -5.35
N SER A 42 5.59 -2.84 -4.60
CA SER A 42 4.36 -2.05 -4.54
C SER A 42 4.27 -1.14 -3.31
N HIS A 43 4.98 -1.44 -2.21
CA HIS A 43 4.91 -0.61 -1.01
C HIS A 43 6.11 -0.84 -0.06
N LEU A 44 6.34 0.14 0.80
CA LEU A 44 7.28 0.11 1.92
C LEU A 44 6.58 0.69 3.15
N LEU A 45 6.54 -0.07 4.24
CA LEU A 45 5.95 0.35 5.51
C LEU A 45 7.07 0.49 6.54
N TYR A 46 7.24 1.67 7.12
CA TYR A 46 8.23 1.92 8.17
C TYR A 46 7.66 2.81 9.26
N ALA A 47 7.43 2.24 10.45
CA ALA A 47 6.80 2.95 11.56
C ALA A 47 5.55 3.71 11.07
N ASP A 48 5.48 5.02 11.28
CA ASP A 48 4.39 5.91 10.89
C ASP A 48 4.40 6.37 9.42
N ASP A 49 5.49 6.10 8.67
CA ASP A 49 5.60 6.47 7.26
C ASP A 49 5.36 5.26 6.35
N SER A 50 4.53 5.44 5.33
CA SER A 50 4.29 4.45 4.28
C SER A 50 4.51 5.05 2.90
N LEU A 51 5.18 4.30 2.03
CA LEU A 51 5.33 4.60 0.61
C LEU A 51 4.59 3.53 -0.18
N VAL A 52 3.75 3.96 -1.12
CA VAL A 52 3.08 3.05 -2.06
C VAL A 52 3.49 3.44 -3.47
N PHE A 53 4.04 2.48 -4.20
CA PHE A 53 4.46 2.61 -5.58
C PHE A 53 3.34 2.09 -6.49
N PHE A 54 2.94 2.91 -7.45
CA PHE A 54 1.91 2.57 -8.42
C PHE A 54 2.16 3.36 -9.72
N GLU A 55 1.63 2.89 -10.85
CA GLU A 55 1.65 3.72 -12.06
C GLU A 55 0.66 4.88 -11.87
N ALA A 56 1.05 6.10 -12.24
CA ALA A 56 0.26 7.32 -12.01
C ALA A 56 -0.99 7.43 -12.92
N GLU A 57 -1.76 6.35 -13.02
CA GLU A 57 -3.02 6.25 -13.73
C GLU A 57 -4.19 6.51 -12.79
N VAL A 58 -5.20 7.25 -13.28
CA VAL A 58 -6.40 7.61 -12.51
C VAL A 58 -7.10 6.40 -11.86
N PRO A 59 -7.24 5.22 -12.52
CA PRO A 59 -7.81 4.04 -11.88
C PRO A 59 -7.01 3.55 -10.67
N GLN A 60 -5.69 3.45 -10.78
CA GLN A 60 -4.82 2.99 -9.68
C GLN A 60 -4.86 3.96 -8.50
N ILE A 61 -4.89 5.27 -8.75
CA ILE A 61 -5.09 6.30 -7.71
C ILE A 61 -6.41 6.07 -6.98
N ARG A 62 -7.51 5.80 -7.70
CA ARG A 62 -8.82 5.54 -7.08
C ARG A 62 -8.80 4.28 -6.22
N HIS A 63 -8.16 3.21 -6.69
CA HIS A 63 -8.01 1.96 -5.93
C HIS A 63 -7.21 2.18 -4.65
N LEU A 64 -6.07 2.87 -4.75
CA LEU A 64 -5.26 3.22 -3.58
C LEU A 64 -6.06 4.06 -2.58
N ARG A 65 -6.80 5.06 -3.06
CA ARG A 65 -7.64 5.91 -2.21
C ARG A 65 -8.71 5.10 -1.48
N ALA A 66 -9.35 4.16 -2.16
CA ALA A 66 -10.34 3.27 -1.57
C ALA A 66 -9.73 2.38 -0.47
N ILE A 67 -8.57 1.77 -0.74
CA ILE A 67 -7.82 0.95 0.23
C ILE A 67 -7.49 1.75 1.49
N LEU A 68 -6.92 2.95 1.32
CA LEU A 68 -6.55 3.82 2.44
C LEU A 68 -7.77 4.29 3.23
N THR A 69 -8.89 4.60 2.57
CA THR A 69 -10.14 4.99 3.24
C THR A 69 -10.74 3.83 4.05
N ILE A 70 -10.73 2.61 3.50
CA ILE A 70 -11.20 1.42 4.22
C ILE A 70 -10.28 1.15 5.41
N PHE A 71 -8.97 1.21 5.21
CA PHE A 71 -7.97 1.04 6.26
C PHE A 71 -8.16 2.04 7.41
N GLU A 72 -8.37 3.31 7.08
CA GLU A 72 -8.67 4.39 8.04
C GLU A 72 -9.90 4.04 8.90
N GLY A 73 -10.98 3.60 8.25
CA GLY A 73 -12.22 3.22 8.91
C GLY A 73 -12.10 2.02 9.86
N ILE A 74 -11.33 1.00 9.48
CA ILE A 74 -11.16 -0.23 10.30
C ILE A 74 -10.10 -0.08 11.40
N SER A 75 -9.02 0.65 11.14
CA SER A 75 -7.88 0.79 12.06
C SER A 75 -8.05 1.92 13.06
N ARG A 76 -8.93 2.89 12.76
CA ARG A 76 -9.07 4.18 13.46
C ARG A 76 -7.77 5.01 13.47
N LEU A 77 -6.81 4.68 12.61
CA LEU A 77 -5.70 5.55 12.29
C LEU A 77 -6.17 6.61 11.30
N HIS A 78 -5.52 7.76 11.25
CA HIS A 78 -5.86 8.84 10.31
C HIS A 78 -4.86 8.85 9.17
N VAL A 79 -5.34 8.81 7.93
CA VAL A 79 -4.49 8.95 6.74
C VAL A 79 -4.23 10.42 6.51
N ASN A 80 -2.95 10.82 6.49
CA ASN A 80 -2.57 12.20 6.27
C ASN A 80 -2.52 12.53 4.76
N TRP A 81 -3.65 12.97 4.22
CA TRP A 81 -3.78 13.35 2.82
C TRP A 81 -3.01 14.62 2.41
N HIS A 82 -2.44 15.39 3.35
CA HIS A 82 -1.57 16.51 2.99
C HIS A 82 -0.15 16.07 2.58
N LYS A 83 0.23 14.83 2.90
CA LYS A 83 1.51 14.24 2.50
C LYS A 83 1.41 13.35 1.25
N SER A 84 0.22 13.09 0.74
CA SER A 84 -0.08 12.09 -0.31
C SER A 84 -0.46 12.69 -1.65
#